data_AF-A0A177QPC1-F1
#
_entry.id   AF-A0A177QPC1-F1
#
_cell.length_a   1.000
_cell.length_b   1.000
_cell.length_c   1.000
_cell.angle_alpha   90.00
_cell.angle_beta   90.00
_cell.angle_gamma   90.00
#
_symmetry.space_group_name_H-M   'P 1'
#
loop_
_entity.id
_entity.type
_entity.pdbx_description
1 polymer ?
#
loop_
_entity_poly.entity_id
_entity_poly.type
_entity_poly.pdbx_seq_one_letter_code
_entity_poly.pdbx_strand_id
1 'polypeptide(L)'
;MINSFQRQKKGFTLVEMLLVLVIMSIILSMLIGYTQQKMDQLRRDRTSLMMQQILNAALSYYVNNGKWPANHWNGGGDPFVVNYLGNRTWKNPWGGTFDDLSANGIFYLCTIIPSTGSSTTAIANAAIIAGSLPNAYTSSNNCSGVQPPAANNCSAGQPCYVVSAVQIPGQNLNNARSVNFADLYNSGACVPQPTCPTGMVGAVFTVPAAVSGVNDTGSLNTYPVSSFTSYATGAWGSTLEPPICNEGANEACLSAVPPPLTSFNGTFWRACLSVTTEKGVVNNMAQKDTVNVGKILVITRCVPADTSGLITEPRGGDIGIYY
;
A
#
# COMPACT_ATOMS: atom_id res chain seq x y z
N MET A 1 27.43 54.14 67.03
CA MET A 1 26.35 53.26 66.53
C MET A 1 26.79 52.71 65.18
N ILE A 2 26.90 51.39 65.05
CA ILE A 2 26.56 50.55 63.89
C ILE A 2 26.69 49.10 64.38
N ASN A 3 25.56 48.38 64.36
CA ASN A 3 25.37 47.06 64.97
C ASN A 3 26.16 45.96 64.23
N SER A 4 26.87 45.11 64.99
CA SER A 4 27.40 43.85 64.47
C SER A 4 26.25 42.85 64.30
N PHE A 5 25.86 42.53 63.07
CA PHE A 5 25.04 41.35 62.80
C PHE A 5 25.86 40.10 63.11
N GLN A 6 25.63 39.52 64.29
CA GLN A 6 26.14 38.20 64.68
C GLN A 6 25.63 37.16 63.68
N ARG A 7 26.51 36.75 62.76
CA ARG A 7 26.24 35.73 61.75
C ARG A 7 26.18 34.38 62.45
N GLN A 8 24.98 33.97 62.87
CA GLN A 8 24.76 32.65 63.45
C GLN A 8 25.11 31.57 62.43
N LYS A 9 26.28 30.95 62.59
CA LYS A 9 26.63 29.72 61.89
C LYS A 9 25.79 28.59 62.49
N LYS A 10 24.56 28.42 61.98
CA LYS A 10 23.78 27.22 62.24
C LYS A 10 24.49 26.06 61.53
N GLY A 11 25.15 25.22 62.31
CA GLY A 11 25.76 23.99 61.81
C GLY A 11 24.64 23.08 61.30
N PHE A 12 24.75 22.67 60.04
CA PHE A 12 23.87 21.67 59.45
C PHE A 12 23.95 20.40 60.30
N THR A 13 22.81 19.92 60.80
CA THR A 13 22.81 18.70 61.60
C THR A 13 23.00 17.49 60.68
N LEU A 14 23.68 16.45 61.18
CA LEU A 14 23.88 15.20 60.43
C LEU A 14 22.54 14.59 60.00
N VAL A 15 21.52 14.71 60.85
CA VAL A 15 20.16 14.23 60.59
C VAL A 15 19.51 14.95 59.41
N GLU A 16 19.72 16.27 59.29
CA GLU A 16 19.15 17.07 58.20
C GLU A 16 19.76 16.72 56.85
N MET A 17 21.08 16.49 56.79
CA MET A 17 21.71 15.94 55.58
C MET A 17 21.25 14.52 55.25
N LEU A 18 21.06 13.67 56.26
CA LEU A 18 20.62 12.29 56.04
C LEU A 18 19.19 12.25 55.46
N LEU A 19 18.27 13.05 56.02
CA LEU A 19 16.90 13.14 55.53
C LEU A 19 16.83 13.66 54.08
N VAL A 20 17.64 14.68 53.74
CA VAL A 20 17.69 15.21 52.37
C VAL A 20 18.18 14.15 51.37
N LEU A 21 19.23 13.40 51.72
CA LEU A 21 19.73 12.33 50.84
C LEU A 21 18.70 11.21 50.64
N VAL A 22 17.94 10.86 51.68
CA VAL A 22 16.85 9.88 51.57
C VAL A 22 15.77 10.39 50.61
N ILE A 23 15.29 11.61 50.78
CA ILE A 23 14.26 12.18 49.88
C ILE A 23 14.78 12.28 48.43
N MET A 24 16.03 12.71 48.24
CA MET A 24 16.65 12.78 46.91
C MET A 24 16.77 11.40 46.25
N SER A 25 17.14 10.36 47.01
CA SER A 25 17.24 9.00 46.49
C SER A 25 15.89 8.46 45.99
N ILE A 26 14.80 8.76 46.70
CA ILE A 26 13.44 8.36 46.31
C ILE A 26 13.04 9.04 45.00
N ILE A 27 13.25 10.36 44.89
CA ILE A 27 12.92 11.12 43.67
C ILE A 27 13.73 10.61 42.47
N LEU A 28 15.04 10.41 42.63
CA LEU A 28 15.90 9.91 41.56
C LEU A 28 15.51 8.52 41.08
N SER A 29 15.09 7.63 42.00
CA SER A 29 14.66 6.27 41.65
C SER A 29 13.44 6.27 40.72
N MET A 30 12.46 7.14 40.97
CA MET A 30 11.26 7.27 40.13
C MET A 30 11.58 7.89 38.77
N LEU A 31 12.49 8.88 38.74
CA LEU A 31 12.90 9.57 37.53
C LEU A 31 13.58 8.62 36.52
N ILE A 32 14.39 7.68 37.01
CA ILE A 32 15.08 6.70 36.15
C ILE A 32 14.07 5.79 35.43
N GLY A 33 13.04 5.31 36.13
CA GLY A 33 12.01 4.45 35.51
C GLY A 33 11.24 5.16 34.39
N TYR A 34 10.87 6.43 34.60
CA TYR A 34 10.15 7.22 33.60
C TYR A 34 11.00 7.53 32.35
N THR A 35 12.26 7.90 32.55
CA THR A 35 13.17 8.23 31.45
C THR A 35 13.45 7.02 30.57
N GLN A 36 13.55 5.80 31.12
CA GLN A 36 13.76 4.59 30.33
C GLN A 36 12.63 4.33 29.32
N GLN A 37 11.36 4.43 29.76
CA GLN A 37 10.22 4.23 28.85
C GLN A 37 10.17 5.26 27.73
N LYS A 38 10.50 6.52 28.03
CA LYS A 38 10.57 7.60 27.04
C LYS A 38 11.71 7.41 26.05
N MET A 39 12.87 6.96 26.52
CA MET A 39 14.00 6.65 25.65
C MET A 39 13.67 5.50 24.69
N ASP A 40 12.94 4.49 25.14
CA ASP A 40 12.52 3.39 24.26
C ASP A 40 11.49 3.81 23.22
N GLN A 41 10.55 4.71 23.57
CA GLN A 41 9.67 5.36 22.59
C GLN A 41 10.48 6.09 21.51
N LEU A 42 11.41 6.96 21.93
CA LEU A 42 12.26 7.72 21.01
C LEU A 42 13.14 6.82 20.14
N ARG A 43 13.63 5.70 20.66
CA ARG A 43 14.39 4.71 19.88
C ARG A 43 13.54 4.09 18.77
N ARG A 44 12.28 3.73 19.07
CA ARG A 44 11.34 3.21 18.05
C ARG A 44 11.07 4.24 16.96
N ASP A 45 10.71 5.46 17.35
CA ASP A 45 10.38 6.54 16.42
C ASP A 45 11.58 6.93 15.55
N ARG A 46 12.78 6.99 16.15
CA ARG A 46 14.01 7.29 15.40
C ARG A 46 14.33 6.20 14.39
N THR A 47 13.99 4.94 14.68
CA THR A 47 14.26 3.82 13.78
C THR A 47 13.31 3.80 12.62
N SER A 48 12.01 3.95 12.86
CA SER A 48 11.04 4.05 11.78
C SER A 48 11.40 5.20 10.84
N LEU A 49 11.79 6.35 11.39
CA LEU A 49 12.27 7.48 10.60
C LEU A 49 13.54 7.15 9.78
N MET A 50 14.55 6.52 10.40
CA MET A 50 15.78 6.12 9.69
C MET A 50 15.48 5.12 8.57
N MET A 51 14.62 4.13 8.81
CA MET A 51 14.21 3.16 7.81
C MET A 51 13.48 3.82 6.64
N GLN A 52 12.54 4.74 6.91
CA GLN A 52 11.86 5.50 5.88
C GLN A 52 12.83 6.36 5.05
N GLN A 53 13.80 7.01 5.70
CA GLN A 53 14.83 7.78 4.99
C GLN A 53 15.64 6.90 4.03
N ILE A 54 16.03 5.70 4.47
CA ILE A 54 16.78 4.76 3.64
C ILE A 54 15.93 4.23 2.47
N LEU A 55 14.67 3.87 2.72
CA LEU A 55 13.76 3.40 1.68
C LEU A 55 13.49 4.48 0.62
N ASN A 56 13.29 5.73 1.04
CA ASN A 56 13.08 6.86 0.12
C ASN A 56 14.34 7.20 -0.68
N ALA A 57 15.51 7.08 -0.06
CA ALA A 57 16.79 7.20 -0.75
C ALA A 57 16.96 6.09 -1.79
N ALA A 58 16.64 4.83 -1.44
CA ALA A 58 16.73 3.70 -2.36
C ALA A 58 15.79 3.89 -3.56
N LEU A 59 14.57 4.40 -3.32
CA LEU A 59 13.63 4.74 -4.38
C LEU A 59 14.19 5.82 -5.31
N SER A 60 14.79 6.88 -4.76
CA SER A 60 15.41 7.95 -5.55
C SER A 60 16.61 7.44 -6.37
N TYR A 61 17.38 6.50 -5.82
CA TYR A 61 18.45 5.81 -6.54
C TYR A 61 17.91 4.99 -7.70
N TYR A 62 16.82 4.24 -7.49
CA TYR A 62 16.16 3.46 -8.53
C TYR A 62 15.65 4.35 -9.67
N VAL A 63 15.03 5.49 -9.36
CA VAL A 63 14.53 6.44 -10.39
C VAL A 63 15.65 6.94 -11.29
N ASN A 64 16.84 7.19 -10.74
CA ASN A 64 17.96 7.72 -11.52
C ASN A 64 18.77 6.64 -12.25
N ASN A 65 18.84 5.42 -11.72
CA ASN A 65 19.73 4.37 -12.20
C ASN A 65 19.01 3.18 -12.86
N GLY A 66 17.67 3.12 -12.75
CA GLY A 66 16.84 2.03 -13.27
C GLY A 66 17.05 0.68 -12.59
N LYS A 67 17.77 0.63 -11.47
CA LYS A 67 18.10 -0.59 -10.71
C LYS A 67 18.24 -0.28 -9.22
N TRP A 68 17.98 -1.29 -8.39
CA TRP A 68 18.22 -1.21 -6.95
C TRP A 68 19.73 -1.22 -6.65
N PRO A 69 20.15 -0.64 -5.51
CA PRO A 69 21.55 -0.69 -5.09
C PRO A 69 21.98 -2.15 -4.88
N ALA A 70 23.17 -2.51 -5.39
CA ALA A 70 23.64 -3.91 -5.46
C ALA A 70 24.58 -4.30 -4.31
N ASN A 71 25.29 -3.33 -3.71
CA ASN A 71 26.29 -3.59 -2.70
C ASN A 71 25.89 -2.95 -1.35
N HIS A 72 25.75 -3.86 -0.40
CA HIS A 72 25.41 -3.66 1.00
C HIS A 72 26.48 -2.82 1.69
N TRP A 73 26.02 -1.96 2.63
CA TRP A 73 26.62 -1.24 3.78
C TRP A 73 28.15 -1.27 4.12
N ASN A 74 29.02 -1.84 3.29
CA ASN A 74 30.43 -2.07 3.51
C ASN A 74 31.23 -0.85 3.03
N GLY A 75 31.24 0.17 3.91
CA GLY A 75 32.29 1.17 3.96
C GLY A 75 32.22 2.24 2.88
N GLY A 76 31.61 3.38 3.21
CA GLY A 76 31.94 4.75 2.77
C GLY A 76 32.10 5.09 1.28
N GLY A 77 31.99 4.14 0.36
CA GLY A 77 32.30 4.30 -1.06
C GLY A 77 31.21 3.79 -2.01
N ASP A 78 30.11 3.24 -1.48
CA ASP A 78 28.97 2.90 -2.33
C ASP A 78 28.31 4.20 -2.88
N PRO A 79 28.12 4.33 -4.20
CA PRO A 79 27.45 5.48 -4.80
C PRO A 79 26.07 5.78 -4.20
N PHE A 80 25.35 4.76 -3.73
CA PHE A 80 24.08 4.92 -3.01
C PHE A 80 24.29 5.65 -1.68
N VAL A 81 25.20 5.17 -0.84
CA VAL A 81 25.43 5.75 0.49
C VAL A 81 25.99 7.17 0.36
N VAL A 82 26.96 7.38 -0.52
CA VAL A 82 27.61 8.68 -0.69
C VAL A 82 26.65 9.74 -1.25
N ASN A 83 25.88 9.41 -2.29
CA ASN A 83 25.08 10.41 -2.99
C ASN A 83 23.66 10.59 -2.41
N TYR A 84 23.10 9.58 -1.75
CA TYR A 84 21.70 9.59 -1.31
C TYR A 84 21.51 9.54 0.21
N LEU A 85 22.46 9.00 0.97
CA LEU A 85 22.37 8.90 2.44
C LEU A 85 23.37 9.80 3.18
N GLY A 86 24.34 10.37 2.48
CA GLY A 86 25.48 11.05 3.06
C GLY A 86 26.47 10.04 3.65
N ASN A 87 27.76 10.29 3.45
CA ASN A 87 28.85 9.41 3.87
C ASN A 87 28.99 9.37 5.40
N ARG A 88 28.17 8.56 6.07
CA ARG A 88 28.17 8.35 7.52
C ARG A 88 27.86 6.90 7.85
N THR A 89 28.34 6.43 9.00
CA THR A 89 27.97 5.11 9.52
C THR A 89 26.56 5.19 10.08
N TRP A 90 25.59 4.57 9.42
CA TRP A 90 24.27 4.43 10.02
C TRP A 90 24.22 3.17 10.88
N LYS A 91 23.82 3.39 12.12
CA LYS A 91 23.49 2.35 13.08
C LYS A 91 22.11 2.68 13.60
N ASN A 92 21.34 1.65 13.90
CA ASN A 92 20.06 1.85 14.55
C ASN A 92 20.27 2.34 16.01
N PRO A 93 19.25 2.94 16.64
CA PRO A 93 19.31 3.42 18.02
C PRO A 93 19.56 2.33 19.09
N TRP A 94 19.51 1.04 18.72
CA TRP A 94 19.88 -0.09 19.57
C TRP A 94 21.29 -0.62 19.30
N GLY A 95 22.08 0.06 18.45
CA GLY A 95 23.47 -0.28 18.14
C GLY A 95 23.65 -1.32 17.03
N GLY A 96 22.56 -1.84 16.46
CA GLY A 96 22.56 -2.75 15.32
C GLY A 96 22.80 -2.05 13.98
N THR A 97 23.11 -2.83 12.96
CA THR A 97 23.27 -2.37 11.57
C THR A 97 21.93 -2.41 10.81
N PHE A 98 21.94 -1.78 9.64
CA PHE A 98 20.92 -1.95 8.63
C PHE A 98 21.49 -2.89 7.56
N ASP A 99 20.71 -3.92 7.21
CA ASP A 99 21.03 -4.86 6.14
C ASP A 99 20.00 -4.68 5.04
N ASP A 100 20.41 -4.79 3.78
CA ASP A 100 19.53 -4.60 2.63
C ASP A 100 19.61 -5.77 1.65
N LEU A 101 18.52 -5.99 0.94
CA LEU A 101 18.40 -7.01 -0.10
C LEU A 101 17.51 -6.52 -1.21
N SER A 102 17.97 -6.65 -2.46
CA SER A 102 17.11 -6.47 -3.64
C SER A 102 16.73 -7.83 -4.23
N ALA A 103 15.45 -8.18 -4.22
CA ALA A 103 14.95 -9.42 -4.81
C ALA A 103 13.60 -9.19 -5.51
N ASN A 104 13.39 -9.83 -6.66
CA ASN A 104 12.13 -9.76 -7.42
C ASN A 104 11.64 -8.33 -7.74
N GLY A 105 12.55 -7.39 -7.99
CA GLY A 105 12.20 -5.99 -8.24
C GLY A 105 11.77 -5.20 -7.01
N ILE A 106 11.94 -5.76 -5.81
CA ILE A 106 11.61 -5.14 -4.52
C ILE A 106 12.92 -4.89 -3.74
N PHE A 107 13.00 -3.74 -3.08
CA PHE A 107 14.09 -3.43 -2.15
C PHE A 107 13.61 -3.64 -0.72
N TYR A 108 14.31 -4.52 0.00
CA TYR A 108 14.07 -4.87 1.39
C TYR A 108 15.15 -4.24 2.26
N LEU A 109 14.71 -3.71 3.40
CA LEU A 109 15.56 -3.16 4.45
C LEU A 109 15.25 -3.88 5.76
N CYS A 110 16.28 -4.42 6.38
CA CYS A 110 16.24 -5.12 7.66
C CYS A 110 17.01 -4.36 8.72
N THR A 111 16.53 -4.40 9.97
CA THR A 111 17.34 -3.99 11.12
C THR A 111 17.05 -4.85 12.34
N ILE A 112 18.07 -5.07 13.17
CA ILE A 112 17.99 -5.89 14.38
C ILE A 112 17.52 -5.09 15.59
N ILE A 113 16.52 -5.61 16.30
CA ILE A 113 16.15 -5.17 17.64
C ILE A 113 16.74 -6.18 18.64
N PRO A 114 17.84 -5.85 19.32
CA PRO A 114 18.51 -6.78 20.22
C PRO A 114 17.62 -7.11 21.42
N SER A 115 17.63 -8.37 21.83
CA SER A 115 16.88 -8.88 22.98
C SER A 115 17.59 -8.62 24.31
N THR A 116 18.14 -7.42 24.53
CA THR A 116 18.80 -7.08 25.81
C THR A 116 17.75 -6.99 26.91
N GLY A 117 17.58 -8.06 27.69
CA GLY A 117 16.62 -8.15 28.80
C GLY A 117 15.61 -9.28 28.59
N SER A 118 14.31 -8.94 28.54
CA SER A 118 13.24 -9.88 28.19
C SER A 118 13.04 -9.92 26.68
N SER A 119 13.05 -11.12 26.11
CA SER A 119 12.73 -11.31 24.69
C SER A 119 11.34 -10.79 24.30
N THR A 120 10.41 -10.70 25.25
CA THR A 120 9.06 -10.17 25.00
C THR A 120 9.05 -8.69 24.66
N THR A 121 9.93 -7.89 25.27
CA THR A 121 10.01 -6.44 25.02
C THR A 121 10.61 -6.15 23.65
N ALA A 122 11.62 -6.91 23.22
CA ALA A 122 12.20 -6.78 21.88
C ALA A 122 11.19 -7.16 20.78
N ILE A 123 10.42 -8.23 20.98
CA ILE A 123 9.34 -8.63 20.07
C ILE A 123 8.27 -7.52 19.97
N ALA A 124 7.82 -6.98 21.10
CA ALA A 124 6.85 -5.89 21.12
C ALA A 124 7.36 -4.64 20.41
N ASN A 125 8.62 -4.26 20.67
CA ASN A 125 9.25 -3.11 20.01
C ASN A 125 9.34 -3.32 18.49
N ALA A 126 9.77 -4.49 18.04
CA ALA A 126 9.86 -4.80 16.61
C ALA A 126 8.49 -4.78 15.93
N ALA A 127 7.46 -5.34 16.56
CA ALA A 127 6.09 -5.32 16.03
C ALA A 127 5.53 -3.89 15.91
N ILE A 128 5.79 -3.02 16.90
CA ILE A 128 5.37 -1.61 16.85
C ILE A 128 6.08 -0.87 15.71
N ILE A 129 7.39 -1.06 15.55
CA ILE A 129 8.15 -0.42 14.46
C ILE A 129 7.65 -0.92 13.10
N ALA A 130 7.46 -2.23 12.94
CA ALA A 130 6.90 -2.82 11.72
C ALA A 130 5.51 -2.24 11.41
N GLY A 131 4.63 -2.07 12.41
CA GLY A 131 3.32 -1.44 12.22
C GLY A 131 3.36 0.03 11.81
N SER A 132 4.48 0.73 12.01
CA SER A 132 4.66 2.14 11.63
C SER A 132 5.24 2.34 10.22
N LEU A 133 5.59 1.25 9.53
CA LEU A 133 6.28 1.27 8.24
C LEU A 133 5.42 0.62 7.14
N PRO A 134 5.48 1.12 5.90
CA PRO A 134 4.79 0.48 4.78
C PRO A 134 5.44 -0.88 4.45
N ASN A 135 4.61 -1.86 4.10
CA ASN A 135 5.02 -3.22 3.70
C ASN A 135 6.05 -3.84 4.66
N ALA A 136 5.88 -3.60 5.96
CA ALA A 136 6.81 -4.06 6.97
C ALA A 136 6.25 -5.23 7.78
N TYR A 137 7.16 -6.10 8.22
CA TYR A 137 6.86 -7.29 8.99
C TYR A 137 8.06 -7.66 9.86
N THR A 138 7.85 -8.54 10.84
CA THR A 138 8.92 -9.05 11.68
C THR A 138 9.45 -10.38 11.14
N SER A 139 10.73 -10.64 11.37
CA SER A 139 11.38 -11.90 11.00
C SER A 139 12.45 -12.29 12.01
N SER A 140 12.74 -13.58 12.11
CA SER A 140 13.84 -14.11 12.90
C SER A 140 15.20 -14.03 12.19
N ASN A 141 15.19 -13.74 10.88
CA ASN A 141 16.38 -13.73 10.04
C ASN A 141 16.62 -12.32 9.47
N ASN A 142 17.88 -12.00 9.19
CA ASN A 142 18.27 -10.75 8.55
C ASN A 142 18.18 -10.84 7.01
N CYS A 143 18.38 -9.70 6.34
CA CYS A 143 18.37 -9.58 4.88
C CYS A 143 19.67 -10.10 4.21
N SER A 144 20.49 -10.93 4.87
CA SER A 144 21.83 -11.32 4.34
C SER A 144 21.83 -12.42 3.26
N GLY A 145 20.67 -12.98 2.92
CA GLY A 145 20.53 -14.05 1.94
C GLY A 145 20.12 -13.57 0.54
N VAL A 146 20.05 -14.50 -0.42
CA VAL A 146 19.54 -14.24 -1.80
C VAL A 146 18.01 -14.09 -1.83
N GLN A 147 17.32 -14.52 -0.78
CA GLN A 147 15.86 -14.49 -0.68
C GLN A 147 15.39 -13.63 0.50
N PRO A 148 14.25 -12.92 0.35
CA PRO A 148 13.71 -12.11 1.42
C PRO A 148 13.34 -12.97 2.62
N PRO A 149 13.59 -12.49 3.86
CA PRO A 149 13.22 -13.22 5.05
C PRO A 149 11.72 -13.49 5.07
N ALA A 150 11.32 -14.72 5.43
CA ALA A 150 9.91 -15.04 5.61
C ALA A 150 9.32 -14.22 6.77
N ALA A 151 8.07 -13.77 6.61
CA ALA A 151 7.32 -13.12 7.66
C ALA A 151 7.01 -14.15 8.75
N ASN A 152 7.68 -14.04 9.89
CA ASN A 152 7.60 -14.99 10.98
C ASN A 152 7.57 -14.23 12.31
N ASN A 153 6.76 -14.73 13.24
CA ASN A 153 6.77 -14.19 14.59
C ASN A 153 8.13 -14.46 15.24
N CYS A 154 8.79 -13.39 15.67
CA CYS A 154 10.01 -13.49 16.46
C CYS A 154 9.74 -14.32 17.72
N SER A 155 10.63 -15.26 18.03
CA SER A 155 10.51 -16.15 19.18
C SER A 155 11.36 -15.67 20.35
N ALA A 156 10.98 -16.06 21.56
CA ALA A 156 11.72 -15.73 22.77
C ALA A 156 13.17 -16.26 22.69
N GLY A 157 14.16 -15.40 22.97
CA GLY A 157 15.58 -15.76 22.99
C GLY A 157 16.29 -15.69 21.63
N GLN A 158 15.62 -15.28 20.56
CA GLN A 158 16.22 -15.06 19.23
C GLN A 158 16.26 -13.56 18.89
N PRO A 159 17.23 -13.11 18.07
CA PRO A 159 17.24 -11.75 17.55
C PRO A 159 15.99 -11.52 16.69
N CYS A 160 15.33 -10.38 16.88
CA CYS A 160 14.16 -10.00 16.11
C CYS A 160 14.52 -8.92 15.10
N TYR A 161 14.17 -9.14 13.84
CA TYR A 161 14.42 -8.21 12.75
C TYR A 161 13.12 -7.55 12.34
N VAL A 162 13.20 -6.24 12.09
CA VAL A 162 12.14 -5.50 11.39
C VAL A 162 12.53 -5.43 9.94
N VAL A 163 11.69 -5.99 9.07
CA VAL A 163 11.85 -5.95 7.62
C VAL A 163 10.83 -4.96 7.07
N SER A 164 11.24 -4.07 6.18
CA SER A 164 10.35 -3.19 5.42
C SER A 164 10.77 -3.18 3.97
N ALA A 165 9.81 -2.98 3.07
CA ALA A 165 10.05 -3.08 1.64
C ALA A 165 9.45 -1.91 0.87
N VAL A 166 10.18 -1.45 -0.15
CA VAL A 166 9.68 -0.50 -1.15
C VAL A 166 9.67 -1.17 -2.52
N GLN A 167 8.60 -0.92 -3.25
CA GLN A 167 8.40 -1.42 -4.61
C GLN A 167 8.50 -0.26 -5.59
N ILE A 168 8.80 -0.57 -6.85
CA ILE A 168 8.87 0.42 -7.93
C ILE A 168 7.48 1.01 -8.14
N PRO A 169 7.30 2.35 -8.14
CA PRO A 169 6.04 2.98 -8.52
C PRO A 169 5.73 2.60 -9.97
N GLY A 170 4.69 1.78 -10.15
CA GLY A 170 4.30 1.17 -11.42
C GLY A 170 4.29 -0.37 -11.40
N GLN A 171 5.16 -1.03 -10.63
CA GLN A 171 5.12 -2.49 -10.50
C GLN A 171 4.08 -2.98 -9.49
N ASN A 172 3.65 -2.15 -8.53
CA ASN A 172 2.51 -2.46 -7.66
C ASN A 172 1.14 -2.21 -8.34
N LEU A 173 1.10 -1.98 -9.65
CA LEU A 173 -0.13 -2.14 -10.45
C LEU A 173 -0.18 -3.52 -11.10
N ASN A 174 0.97 -4.12 -11.41
CA ASN A 174 1.06 -5.46 -11.99
C ASN A 174 1.20 -6.58 -10.92
N ASN A 175 1.64 -6.25 -9.70
CA ASN A 175 1.74 -7.17 -8.57
C ASN A 175 0.74 -6.86 -7.43
N ALA A 176 -0.05 -5.79 -7.55
CA ALA A 176 -1.30 -5.74 -6.81
C ALA A 176 -2.15 -6.88 -7.35
N ARG A 177 -2.36 -7.91 -6.53
CA ARG A 177 -3.34 -8.99 -6.78
C ARG A 177 -4.79 -8.48 -6.97
N SER A 178 -4.98 -7.16 -7.06
CA SER A 178 -6.24 -6.46 -7.18
C SER A 178 -6.47 -5.78 -8.52
N VAL A 179 -5.62 -5.94 -9.55
CA VAL A 179 -5.97 -5.57 -10.94
C VAL A 179 -5.34 -6.58 -11.89
N ASN A 180 -6.16 -7.42 -12.54
CA ASN A 180 -5.71 -8.40 -13.52
C ASN A 180 -5.70 -7.83 -14.94
N PHE A 181 -6.63 -6.94 -15.25
CA PHE A 181 -6.78 -6.37 -16.58
C PHE A 181 -7.41 -4.98 -16.46
N ALA A 182 -6.87 -4.01 -17.20
CA ALA A 182 -7.45 -2.68 -17.35
C ALA A 182 -7.32 -2.21 -18.81
N ASP A 183 -8.43 -1.89 -19.47
CA ASP A 183 -8.44 -1.38 -20.85
C ASP A 183 -9.70 -0.57 -21.13
N LEU A 184 -9.70 0.13 -22.26
CA LEU A 184 -10.81 0.92 -22.78
C LEU A 184 -11.67 0.09 -23.71
N TYR A 185 -12.90 -0.17 -23.29
CA TYR A 185 -13.90 -0.92 -24.04
C TYR A 185 -14.93 -0.01 -24.69
N ASN A 186 -15.48 -0.46 -25.81
CA ASN A 186 -16.73 0.09 -26.33
C ASN A 186 -17.91 -0.41 -25.49
N SER A 187 -19.01 0.34 -25.46
CA SER A 187 -20.27 -0.18 -24.93
C SER A 187 -20.67 -1.44 -25.69
N GLY A 188 -21.07 -2.48 -24.96
CA GLY A 188 -21.42 -3.79 -25.52
C GLY A 188 -20.24 -4.72 -25.75
N ALA A 189 -18.99 -4.32 -25.45
CA ALA A 189 -17.82 -5.18 -25.62
C ALA A 189 -17.66 -6.19 -24.47
N CYS A 190 -16.97 -7.30 -24.76
CA CYS A 190 -16.75 -8.40 -23.83
C CYS A 190 -15.43 -8.23 -23.09
N VAL A 191 -15.51 -8.26 -21.76
CA VAL A 191 -14.39 -8.09 -20.83
C VAL A 191 -14.09 -9.47 -20.24
N PRO A 192 -12.87 -9.99 -20.39
CA PRO A 192 -12.58 -11.35 -19.98
C PRO A 192 -12.42 -11.44 -18.45
N GLN A 193 -12.99 -12.48 -17.84
CA GLN A 193 -12.91 -12.70 -16.40
C GLN A 193 -11.56 -13.32 -16.01
N PRO A 194 -10.84 -12.75 -15.03
CA PRO A 194 -9.54 -13.27 -14.64
C PRO A 194 -9.64 -14.59 -13.87
N THR A 195 -8.64 -15.45 -14.04
CA THR A 195 -8.47 -16.67 -13.23
C THR A 195 -7.94 -16.30 -11.84
N CYS A 196 -8.77 -16.46 -10.80
CA CYS A 196 -8.39 -16.12 -9.43
C CYS A 196 -7.84 -17.34 -8.64
N PRO A 197 -6.94 -17.11 -7.66
CA PRO A 197 -6.49 -18.15 -6.72
C PRO A 197 -7.63 -18.73 -5.85
N THR A 198 -7.42 -19.89 -5.27
CA THR A 198 -8.39 -20.55 -4.37
C THR A 198 -8.85 -19.62 -3.23
N GLY A 199 -10.16 -19.51 -3.02
CA GLY A 199 -10.75 -18.61 -2.01
C GLY A 199 -10.95 -17.16 -2.47
N MET A 200 -10.67 -16.85 -3.74
CA MET A 200 -10.94 -15.56 -4.37
C MET A 200 -11.83 -15.69 -5.59
N VAL A 201 -12.56 -14.62 -5.89
CA VAL A 201 -13.53 -14.52 -6.97
C VAL A 201 -13.24 -13.22 -7.74
N GLY A 202 -13.23 -13.23 -9.07
CA GLY A 202 -12.97 -12.05 -9.91
C GLY A 202 -14.08 -10.98 -9.90
N ALA A 203 -13.80 -9.74 -9.50
CA ALA A 203 -14.70 -8.60 -9.60
C ALA A 203 -14.35 -7.67 -10.78
N VAL A 204 -15.33 -6.90 -11.25
CA VAL A 204 -15.19 -5.91 -12.33
C VAL A 204 -15.64 -4.53 -11.86
N PHE A 205 -14.95 -3.50 -12.31
CA PHE A 205 -15.25 -2.10 -12.07
C PHE A 205 -15.22 -1.34 -13.40
N THR A 206 -16.22 -0.51 -13.64
CA THR A 206 -16.40 0.22 -14.90
C THR A 206 -16.51 1.71 -14.62
N VAL A 207 -15.83 2.53 -15.43
CA VAL A 207 -15.91 3.98 -15.39
C VAL A 207 -16.10 4.52 -16.80
N PRO A 208 -17.01 5.47 -17.04
CA PRO A 208 -17.09 6.16 -18.32
C PRO A 208 -15.79 6.96 -18.53
N ALA A 209 -15.06 6.68 -19.61
CA ALA A 209 -13.80 7.35 -19.94
C ALA A 209 -13.99 8.47 -20.96
N ALA A 210 -14.95 8.32 -21.87
CA ALA A 210 -15.36 9.35 -22.80
C ALA A 210 -16.82 9.12 -23.17
N VAL A 211 -17.61 10.20 -23.30
CA VAL A 211 -18.97 10.16 -23.84
C VAL A 211 -19.05 11.25 -24.91
N SER A 212 -19.55 10.90 -26.09
CA SER A 212 -19.74 11.87 -27.18
C SER A 212 -21.20 12.24 -27.31
N GLY A 213 -21.46 13.45 -27.83
CA GLY A 213 -22.82 13.93 -28.10
C GLY A 213 -23.55 12.98 -29.04
N VAL A 214 -24.84 12.77 -28.78
CA VAL A 214 -25.66 11.84 -29.55
C VAL A 214 -26.44 12.62 -30.60
N ASN A 215 -26.41 12.15 -31.84
CA ASN A 215 -27.27 12.65 -32.91
C ASN A 215 -28.38 11.66 -33.25
N ASP A 216 -29.52 12.17 -33.71
CA ASP A 216 -30.56 11.33 -34.30
C ASP A 216 -30.04 10.78 -35.65
N THR A 217 -30.29 9.50 -35.92
CA THR A 217 -29.92 8.85 -37.18
C THR A 217 -30.54 9.62 -38.37
N GLY A 218 -29.70 10.23 -39.21
CA GLY A 218 -30.15 11.03 -40.36
C GLY A 218 -30.45 12.50 -40.07
N SER A 219 -30.09 13.02 -38.90
CA SER A 219 -30.23 14.44 -38.53
C SER A 219 -28.90 15.07 -38.10
N LEU A 220 -28.79 16.39 -38.26
CA LEU A 220 -27.70 17.21 -37.71
C LEU A 220 -27.97 17.67 -36.27
N ASN A 221 -29.16 17.35 -35.74
CA ASN A 221 -29.51 17.72 -34.37
C ASN A 221 -28.65 16.92 -33.39
N THR A 222 -27.85 17.65 -32.61
CA THR A 222 -27.05 17.09 -31.51
C THR A 222 -27.75 17.44 -30.21
N TYR A 223 -28.00 16.44 -29.37
CA TYR A 223 -28.62 16.63 -28.07
C TYR A 223 -27.56 16.67 -26.97
N PRO A 224 -27.66 17.61 -26.01
CA PRO A 224 -26.77 17.59 -24.86
C PRO A 224 -27.01 16.31 -24.03
N VAL A 225 -25.92 15.78 -23.49
CA VAL A 225 -25.97 14.65 -22.56
C VAL A 225 -26.41 15.16 -21.20
N SER A 226 -27.51 14.61 -20.67
CA SER A 226 -28.05 14.95 -19.36
C SER A 226 -27.44 14.06 -18.26
N SER A 227 -27.20 12.79 -18.57
CA SER A 227 -26.50 11.87 -17.68
C SER A 227 -25.86 10.72 -18.45
N PHE A 228 -24.82 10.13 -17.86
CA PHE A 228 -24.22 8.90 -18.35
C PHE A 228 -23.78 8.03 -17.17
N THR A 229 -23.92 6.72 -17.32
CA THR A 229 -23.47 5.73 -16.34
C THR A 229 -22.85 4.53 -17.06
N SER A 230 -21.83 3.92 -16.47
CA SER A 230 -21.29 2.66 -16.96
C SER A 230 -21.50 1.55 -15.94
N TYR A 231 -21.89 0.37 -16.42
CA TYR A 231 -22.09 -0.82 -15.61
C TYR A 231 -21.54 -2.04 -16.34
N ALA A 232 -21.44 -3.17 -15.62
CA ALA A 232 -21.10 -4.45 -16.22
C ALA A 232 -22.20 -5.48 -15.97
N THR A 233 -22.47 -6.33 -16.96
CA THR A 233 -23.38 -7.47 -16.84
C THR A 233 -22.62 -8.79 -16.93
N GLY A 234 -23.14 -9.83 -16.27
CA GLY A 234 -22.55 -11.18 -16.26
C GLY A 234 -22.61 -11.80 -14.86
N ALA A 235 -22.92 -13.10 -14.80
CA ALA A 235 -23.00 -13.84 -13.56
C ALA A 235 -21.68 -14.57 -13.27
N TRP A 236 -21.45 -14.84 -11.98
CA TRP A 236 -20.36 -15.68 -11.52
C TRP A 236 -20.51 -17.11 -12.05
N GLY A 237 -19.59 -17.52 -12.94
CA GLY A 237 -19.38 -18.92 -13.30
C GLY A 237 -20.31 -19.52 -14.35
N SER A 238 -20.06 -19.23 -15.64
CA SER A 238 -20.23 -20.12 -16.82
C SER A 238 -20.87 -19.50 -18.07
N THR A 239 -21.24 -18.22 -18.07
CA THR A 239 -21.79 -17.63 -19.30
C THR A 239 -20.68 -17.22 -20.26
N LEU A 240 -20.52 -18.01 -21.33
CA LEU A 240 -19.75 -17.64 -22.53
C LEU A 240 -20.31 -16.35 -23.17
N GLU A 241 -21.58 -16.06 -22.93
CA GLU A 241 -22.28 -14.88 -23.44
C GLU A 241 -23.04 -14.18 -22.30
N PRO A 242 -22.50 -13.09 -21.74
CA PRO A 242 -23.16 -12.30 -20.70
C PRO A 242 -24.43 -11.62 -21.25
N PRO A 243 -25.42 -11.34 -20.38
CA PRO A 243 -26.62 -10.62 -20.78
C PRO A 243 -26.30 -9.35 -21.56
N ILE A 244 -27.10 -9.08 -22.60
CA ILE A 244 -26.95 -7.90 -23.43
C ILE A 244 -27.07 -6.61 -22.60
N CYS A 245 -26.43 -5.54 -23.05
CA CYS A 245 -26.70 -4.22 -22.50
C CYS A 245 -28.16 -3.84 -22.82
N ASN A 246 -28.83 -3.14 -21.90
CA ASN A 246 -30.21 -2.69 -22.14
C ASN A 246 -30.31 -1.73 -23.35
N GLU A 247 -29.18 -1.11 -23.73
CA GLU A 247 -29.07 -0.04 -24.71
C GLU A 247 -27.83 -0.26 -25.59
N GLY A 248 -27.99 -0.70 -26.85
CA GLY A 248 -26.91 -0.71 -27.84
C GLY A 248 -26.57 -2.05 -28.52
N ALA A 249 -25.60 -1.99 -29.44
CA ALA A 249 -25.07 -3.16 -30.14
C ALA A 249 -24.24 -4.01 -29.18
N ASN A 250 -24.43 -5.31 -29.24
CA ASN A 250 -23.67 -6.26 -28.47
C ASN A 250 -22.65 -6.92 -29.39
N GLU A 251 -21.38 -6.86 -29.04
CA GLU A 251 -20.37 -7.67 -29.70
C GLU A 251 -20.55 -9.12 -29.25
N ALA A 252 -20.51 -10.06 -30.19
CA ALA A 252 -20.50 -11.48 -29.85
C ALA A 252 -19.20 -11.76 -29.06
N CYS A 253 -19.33 -12.34 -27.86
CA CYS A 253 -18.18 -12.77 -27.08
C CYS A 253 -17.60 -14.03 -27.71
N LEU A 254 -16.89 -13.86 -28.82
CA LEU A 254 -16.18 -14.95 -29.48
C LEU A 254 -14.95 -15.31 -28.65
N SER A 255 -14.62 -16.61 -28.62
CA SER A 255 -13.46 -17.19 -27.90
C SER A 255 -12.08 -16.68 -28.36
N ALA A 256 -12.03 -15.71 -29.29
CA ALA A 256 -10.82 -15.12 -29.82
C ALA A 256 -10.36 -13.98 -28.92
N VAL A 257 -9.64 -14.35 -27.87
CA VAL A 257 -8.92 -13.40 -27.02
C VAL A 257 -7.81 -12.74 -27.87
N PRO A 258 -7.69 -11.40 -27.92
CA PRO A 258 -6.53 -10.77 -28.52
C PRO A 258 -5.27 -11.17 -27.73
N PRO A 259 -4.18 -11.61 -28.39
CA PRO A 259 -2.89 -11.87 -27.72
C PRO A 259 -2.43 -10.61 -26.96
N PRO A 260 -1.91 -10.72 -25.72
CA PRO A 260 -1.08 -11.82 -25.19
C PRO A 260 -1.67 -12.49 -23.93
N LEU A 261 -2.97 -12.75 -23.93
CA LEU A 261 -3.72 -13.11 -22.73
C LEU A 261 -3.79 -14.64 -22.52
N THR A 262 -2.85 -15.22 -21.77
CA THR A 262 -2.70 -16.68 -21.57
C THR A 262 -3.37 -17.26 -20.31
N SER A 263 -4.21 -16.50 -19.59
CA SER A 263 -4.77 -16.92 -18.29
C SER A 263 -6.23 -16.48 -18.08
N PHE A 264 -7.16 -17.02 -18.87
CA PHE A 264 -8.59 -16.72 -18.77
C PHE A 264 -9.41 -18.00 -18.62
N ASN A 265 -10.49 -17.91 -17.84
CA ASN A 265 -11.36 -19.06 -17.52
C ASN A 265 -12.46 -19.29 -18.58
N GLY A 266 -12.37 -18.63 -19.75
CA GLY A 266 -13.39 -18.71 -20.80
C GLY A 266 -14.71 -18.01 -20.49
N THR A 267 -14.81 -17.26 -19.39
CA THR A 267 -15.99 -16.48 -19.01
C THR A 267 -15.74 -14.99 -19.23
N PHE A 268 -16.82 -14.25 -19.51
CA PHE A 268 -16.77 -12.82 -19.80
C PHE A 268 -17.76 -12.05 -18.93
N TRP A 269 -17.50 -10.76 -18.76
CA TRP A 269 -18.50 -9.73 -18.46
C TRP A 269 -18.75 -8.91 -19.71
N ARG A 270 -19.85 -8.16 -19.75
CA ARG A 270 -20.10 -7.18 -20.79
C ARG A 270 -20.08 -5.79 -20.19
N ALA A 271 -19.26 -4.91 -20.74
CA ALA A 271 -19.21 -3.51 -20.34
C ALA A 271 -20.32 -2.74 -21.07
N CYS A 272 -21.13 -2.02 -20.31
CA CYS A 272 -22.28 -1.29 -20.81
C CYS A 272 -22.18 0.17 -20.41
N LEU A 273 -22.51 1.05 -21.34
CA LEU A 273 -22.72 2.47 -21.12
C LEU A 273 -24.22 2.74 -21.30
N SER A 274 -24.82 3.52 -20.41
CA SER A 274 -26.14 4.11 -20.60
C SER A 274 -25.98 5.62 -20.65
N VAL A 275 -26.60 6.24 -21.65
CA VAL A 275 -26.55 7.69 -21.87
C VAL A 275 -27.97 8.20 -21.98
N THR A 276 -28.31 9.20 -21.17
CA THR A 276 -29.60 9.88 -21.21
C THR A 276 -29.41 11.30 -21.73
N THR A 277 -30.24 11.68 -22.69
CA THR A 277 -30.34 13.03 -23.24
C THR A 277 -31.69 13.65 -22.86
N GLU A 278 -31.92 14.92 -23.22
CA GLU A 278 -33.22 15.57 -23.05
C GLU A 278 -34.38 14.84 -23.73
N LYS A 279 -34.09 14.04 -24.77
CA LYS A 279 -35.08 13.20 -25.46
C LYS A 279 -35.32 11.84 -24.81
N GLY A 280 -34.59 11.53 -23.73
CA GLY A 280 -34.61 10.25 -23.05
C GLY A 280 -33.36 9.41 -23.33
N VAL A 281 -33.50 8.13 -23.04
CA VAL A 281 -32.43 7.13 -23.05
C VAL A 281 -32.02 6.74 -24.47
N VAL A 282 -30.71 6.63 -24.71
CA VAL A 282 -30.15 6.33 -26.04
C VAL A 282 -30.05 4.83 -26.28
N ASN A 283 -31.08 4.25 -26.90
CA ASN A 283 -31.20 2.79 -27.06
C ASN A 283 -30.38 2.17 -28.21
N ASN A 284 -29.83 2.98 -29.12
CA ASN A 284 -29.12 2.53 -30.33
C ASN A 284 -27.69 3.08 -30.39
N MET A 285 -26.81 2.64 -29.49
CA MET A 285 -25.35 2.89 -29.59
C MET A 285 -24.67 2.01 -30.65
N ALA A 286 -25.47 1.46 -31.57
CA ALA A 286 -25.12 0.44 -32.53
C ALA A 286 -24.79 1.05 -33.89
N GLN A 287 -23.54 1.46 -34.13
CA GLN A 287 -22.96 1.21 -35.46
C GLN A 287 -21.44 1.37 -35.51
N LYS A 288 -20.85 0.33 -36.08
CA LYS A 288 -19.45 -0.05 -36.17
C LYS A 288 -18.53 0.91 -36.95
N ASP A 289 -18.91 2.15 -37.26
CA ASP A 289 -18.03 2.99 -38.08
C ASP A 289 -18.08 4.52 -37.92
N THR A 290 -19.03 5.16 -37.23
CA THR A 290 -19.04 6.65 -37.22
C THR A 290 -19.57 7.37 -35.99
N VAL A 291 -20.16 6.69 -35.01
CA VAL A 291 -20.64 7.39 -33.79
C VAL A 291 -20.15 6.65 -32.55
N ASN A 292 -18.93 6.98 -32.13
CA ASN A 292 -18.35 6.53 -30.86
C ASN A 292 -19.09 7.21 -29.70
N VAL A 293 -20.23 6.67 -29.27
CA VAL A 293 -21.05 7.25 -28.19
C VAL A 293 -20.30 7.25 -26.85
N GLY A 294 -19.30 6.39 -26.68
CA GLY A 294 -18.36 6.52 -25.57
C GLY A 294 -17.38 5.37 -25.43
N LYS A 295 -16.36 5.58 -24.60
CA LYS A 295 -15.40 4.57 -24.14
C LYS A 295 -15.59 4.35 -22.65
N ILE A 296 -15.48 3.10 -22.21
CA ILE A 296 -15.59 2.69 -20.82
C ILE A 296 -14.22 2.17 -20.40
N LEU A 297 -13.62 2.74 -19.37
CA LEU A 297 -12.48 2.13 -18.69
C LEU A 297 -13.01 0.98 -17.84
N VAL A 298 -12.53 -0.23 -18.12
CA VAL A 298 -12.91 -1.41 -17.34
C VAL A 298 -11.68 -1.97 -16.65
N ILE A 299 -11.82 -2.23 -15.35
CA ILE A 299 -10.78 -2.78 -14.49
C ILE A 299 -11.31 -4.07 -13.87
N THR A 300 -10.60 -5.18 -14.03
CA THR A 300 -10.94 -6.47 -13.40
C THR A 300 -9.95 -6.81 -12.30
N ARG A 301 -10.39 -7.49 -11.24
CA ARG A 301 -9.59 -7.81 -10.06
C ARG A 301 -10.04 -9.10 -9.38
N CYS A 302 -9.26 -9.66 -8.46
CA CYS A 302 -9.73 -10.72 -7.57
C CYS A 302 -10.10 -10.15 -6.19
N VAL A 303 -11.22 -10.60 -5.61
CA VAL A 303 -11.66 -10.26 -4.26
C VAL A 303 -11.91 -11.55 -3.45
N PRO A 304 -11.83 -11.54 -2.10
CA PRO A 304 -12.14 -12.72 -1.30
C PRO A 304 -13.55 -13.24 -1.58
N ALA A 305 -13.70 -14.57 -1.65
CA ALA A 305 -14.99 -15.24 -1.71
C ALA A 305 -15.67 -15.10 -0.34
N ASP A 306 -16.45 -14.05 -0.12
CA ASP A 306 -17.13 -13.88 1.16
C ASP A 306 -18.15 -15.03 1.37
N THR A 307 -18.03 -15.77 2.47
CA THR A 307 -18.96 -16.82 2.91
C THR A 307 -20.21 -16.24 3.58
N SER A 308 -20.28 -14.93 3.77
CA SER A 308 -21.47 -14.23 4.26
C SER A 308 -22.15 -13.51 3.10
N GLY A 309 -23.45 -13.77 2.91
CA GLY A 309 -24.28 -13.20 1.84
C GLY A 309 -24.53 -11.69 1.97
N LEU A 310 -23.49 -10.89 2.13
CA LEU A 310 -23.51 -9.43 2.23
C LEU A 310 -22.40 -8.80 1.38
N ILE A 311 -22.26 -9.30 0.14
CA ILE A 311 -21.97 -8.42 -1.00
C ILE A 311 -22.93 -8.79 -2.14
N THR A 312 -24.24 -8.75 -1.86
CA THR A 312 -25.15 -8.19 -2.86
C THR A 312 -25.05 -6.67 -2.78
N GLU A 313 -23.86 -6.11 -3.02
CA GLU A 313 -23.76 -4.73 -3.46
C GLU A 313 -23.87 -4.70 -4.98
N PRO A 314 -24.51 -3.64 -5.50
CA PRO A 314 -25.66 -3.76 -6.37
C PRO A 314 -25.27 -4.32 -7.73
N ARG A 315 -26.28 -4.88 -8.42
CA ARG A 315 -26.30 -4.84 -9.88
C ARG A 315 -25.84 -3.44 -10.32
N GLY A 316 -24.65 -3.30 -10.89
CA GLY A 316 -24.11 -2.03 -11.36
C GLY A 316 -24.05 -0.93 -10.30
N GLY A 317 -22.89 -0.67 -9.72
CA GLY A 317 -22.65 0.61 -9.07
C GLY A 317 -22.69 1.71 -10.13
N ASP A 318 -23.86 2.29 -10.35
CA ASP A 318 -24.06 3.47 -11.19
C ASP A 318 -23.30 4.66 -10.58
N ILE A 319 -22.08 4.89 -11.06
CA ILE A 319 -21.41 6.17 -10.87
C ILE A 319 -21.93 7.10 -11.98
N GLY A 320 -23.11 7.66 -11.74
CA GLY A 320 -23.67 8.72 -12.57
C GLY A 320 -23.08 10.06 -12.14
N ILE A 321 -22.37 10.72 -13.05
CA ILE A 321 -22.08 12.15 -12.90
C ILE A 321 -23.31 12.89 -13.46
N TYR A 322 -24.12 13.44 -12.57
CA TYR A 322 -25.23 14.32 -12.92
C TYR A 322 -24.68 15.74 -13.10
N TYR A 323 -24.89 16.32 -14.28
CA TYR A 323 -24.60 17.73 -14.57
C TYR A 323 -25.87 18.56 -14.47
#